data_AF-A0A0N7KMI8-F1
#
_entry.id   AF-A0A0N7KMI8-F1
#
_cell.length_a   1.000
_cell.length_b   1.000
_cell.length_c   1.000
_cell.angle_alpha   90.00
_cell.angle_beta   90.00
_cell.angle_gamma   90.00
#
_symmetry.space_group_name_H-M   'P 1'
#
loop_
_entity.id
_entity.type
_entity.pdbx_description
1 polymer ?
#
loop_
_entity_poly.entity_id
_entity_poly.type
_entity_poly.pdbx_seq_one_letter_code
_entity_poly.pdbx_strand_id
1 'polypeptide(L)'
;HHPPWPPFPPASTSSSPLSSSRQPSPPPSPAGWWRRRRRTRGTWWTRRRRRRRRRTTTSWSGEARRGARSPRRWPGRGAGACWCWSGAARPRSSRRSPPRAGSSGRSPWRTRRPSRTRPRRPSPPRTACPTSAPASSAAPPPSTPASTRAPTLTGSAATARSGGEAMNWDMKLVNSSYEWVERELAFQPVVRGWQAAVRAGLLEANVTPWNGFTMDHVSGTKVGATTFDSSGRRRSAADLLAFARPGRLRVAIRATVTRIIMSPIEPVARRGRSPQPAVAASGVVYQDRLLQQHHALLRPGGEVILSAGSLGSPQLLLLSGIGPANDLTSLGIPVFADVPDVGKHMFDNPRNGISIIPSIPIDHSLIQVVGIPSANGNESYLEAASYIVPLAPILRRGGPFSPSSPLYVTVVTIMEKVPGPLSEGSLWLTSSNPLESPSVRFNYLSRREDLARCVTGMRRVAKVLESTTMDVFRSAMGSLSQDSRRREFRIVGAALPVDWRTNDTALGDFCQQTVATLWHYHGGCVAGSVVDRDFRVFRVRALRVVDGSTFRETPGTNPQATIMMMGRYIGQKMIDERHSRRQVRTSTDSSSNA
;
A
#
# COMPACT_ATOMS: atom_id res chain seq x y z
N HIS A 1 -2.66 0.87 -31.86
CA HIS A 1 -1.88 1.03 -33.09
C HIS A 1 -0.41 0.75 -32.79
N HIS A 2 0.11 -0.37 -33.27
CA HIS A 2 1.54 -0.70 -33.30
C HIS A 2 1.85 -1.28 -34.68
N PRO A 3 2.89 -0.80 -35.41
CA PRO A 3 3.46 -1.50 -36.55
C PRO A 3 4.59 -2.46 -36.10
N PRO A 4 4.88 -3.52 -36.87
CA PRO A 4 5.78 -4.61 -36.46
C PRO A 4 7.26 -4.38 -36.84
N TRP A 5 8.15 -5.14 -36.20
CA TRP A 5 9.58 -5.27 -36.55
C TRP A 5 9.79 -6.36 -37.63
N PRO A 6 10.78 -6.20 -38.53
CA PRO A 6 11.38 -7.29 -39.31
C PRO A 6 12.77 -7.73 -38.77
N PRO A 7 13.35 -8.86 -39.24
CA PRO A 7 14.29 -9.68 -38.45
C PRO A 7 15.78 -9.63 -38.83
N PHE A 8 16.64 -10.12 -37.93
CA PHE A 8 18.03 -10.59 -38.18
C PHE A 8 18.04 -12.06 -38.61
N PRO A 9 19.02 -12.55 -39.41
CA PRO A 9 20.24 -13.21 -38.86
C PRO A 9 21.47 -13.17 -39.83
N PRO A 10 22.53 -14.01 -39.71
CA PRO A 10 23.20 -14.63 -38.56
C PRO A 10 24.71 -14.22 -38.45
N ALA A 11 25.46 -14.81 -37.51
CA ALA A 11 26.89 -14.59 -37.32
C ALA A 11 27.76 -15.83 -37.60
N SER A 12 29.03 -15.62 -37.99
CA SER A 12 30.09 -16.64 -37.94
C SER A 12 31.50 -16.00 -37.88
N THR A 13 32.28 -16.36 -36.83
CA THR A 13 33.73 -16.69 -36.78
C THR A 13 34.69 -16.17 -37.88
N SER A 14 35.96 -15.81 -37.63
CA SER A 14 36.82 -15.76 -36.42
C SER A 14 38.24 -15.30 -36.80
N SER A 15 38.97 -14.56 -35.94
CA SER A 15 40.43 -14.66 -35.69
C SER A 15 40.93 -13.48 -34.83
N SER A 16 42.12 -13.62 -34.24
CA SER A 16 42.69 -12.68 -33.25
C SER A 16 44.07 -12.14 -33.72
N PRO A 17 44.99 -11.65 -32.86
CA PRO A 17 45.33 -10.22 -32.79
C PRO A 17 46.80 -9.90 -33.13
N LEU A 18 47.21 -8.62 -33.15
CA LEU A 18 48.44 -8.08 -32.48
C LEU A 18 48.84 -6.64 -32.86
N SER A 19 48.97 -5.78 -31.84
CA SER A 19 50.01 -4.72 -31.71
C SER A 19 50.01 -3.51 -32.70
N SER A 20 50.59 -2.32 -32.43
CA SER A 20 51.47 -1.90 -31.33
C SER A 20 51.46 -0.37 -31.08
N SER A 21 51.73 0.05 -29.82
CA SER A 21 52.29 1.36 -29.40
C SER A 21 51.43 2.65 -29.61
N ARG A 22 51.54 3.74 -28.82
CA ARG A 22 52.51 4.15 -27.77
C ARG A 22 51.85 4.80 -26.53
N GLN A 23 52.30 4.35 -25.36
CA GLN A 23 52.71 5.06 -24.11
C GLN A 23 51.87 6.17 -23.39
N PRO A 24 52.10 6.37 -22.06
CA PRO A 24 51.27 7.21 -21.17
C PRO A 24 52.04 8.33 -20.41
N SER A 25 51.40 8.93 -19.38
CA SER A 25 51.95 9.74 -18.25
C SER A 25 51.65 11.27 -18.29
N PRO A 26 51.89 12.08 -17.23
CA PRO A 26 50.84 12.50 -16.28
C PRO A 26 50.81 14.04 -15.99
N PRO A 27 49.94 14.58 -15.09
CA PRO A 27 49.77 16.04 -14.90
C PRO A 27 50.59 16.65 -13.75
N PRO A 28 50.80 17.99 -13.76
CA PRO A 28 50.82 18.75 -12.49
C PRO A 28 50.28 20.21 -12.55
N SER A 29 49.33 20.52 -11.65
CA SER A 29 49.24 21.69 -10.73
C SER A 29 49.52 23.15 -11.25
N PRO A 30 49.67 24.24 -10.43
CA PRO A 30 48.76 25.40 -10.59
C PRO A 30 49.38 26.84 -10.58
N ALA A 31 48.49 27.83 -10.76
CA ALA A 31 48.55 29.23 -10.28
C ALA A 31 49.29 30.35 -11.09
N GLY A 32 48.63 31.52 -11.15
CA GLY A 32 49.13 32.83 -11.63
C GLY A 32 47.95 33.73 -12.07
N TRP A 33 47.35 34.65 -11.29
CA TRP A 33 47.78 35.89 -10.60
C TRP A 33 47.76 37.19 -11.43
N TRP A 34 47.15 38.25 -10.85
CA TRP A 34 47.04 39.66 -11.31
C TRP A 34 46.22 39.88 -12.61
N ARG A 35 45.52 41.00 -12.90
CA ARG A 35 45.30 42.36 -12.32
C ARG A 35 43.94 42.85 -12.94
N ARG A 36 43.02 43.61 -12.34
CA ARG A 36 43.11 45.00 -11.83
C ARG A 36 41.77 45.43 -11.16
N ARG A 37 41.87 46.08 -9.99
CA ARG A 37 41.07 47.22 -9.47
C ARG A 37 39.64 47.50 -10.01
N ARG A 38 38.67 47.57 -9.08
CA ARG A 38 38.13 48.87 -8.56
C ARG A 38 37.59 48.71 -7.12
N ARG A 39 37.85 49.72 -6.29
CA ARG A 39 37.44 49.87 -4.87
C ARG A 39 36.82 51.27 -4.71
N THR A 40 36.26 51.56 -3.53
CA THR A 40 35.64 52.83 -3.03
C THR A 40 34.13 52.90 -3.27
N ARG A 41 33.29 52.81 -2.22
CA ARG A 41 33.05 53.66 -1.02
C ARG A 41 32.03 54.77 -1.31
N GLY A 42 30.86 54.64 -0.68
CA GLY A 42 29.87 55.70 -0.49
C GLY A 42 29.14 55.46 0.82
N THR A 43 29.48 56.23 1.86
CA THR A 43 28.73 56.36 3.12
C THR A 43 27.98 57.70 3.13
N TRP A 44 27.33 58.04 4.25
CA TRP A 44 26.43 59.19 4.44
C TRP A 44 25.03 58.97 3.78
N TRP A 45 23.88 59.29 4.37
CA TRP A 45 23.57 60.17 5.52
C TRP A 45 22.62 59.54 6.55
N THR A 46 22.63 60.08 7.76
CA THR A 46 21.69 59.77 8.86
C THR A 46 20.44 60.65 8.82
N ARG A 47 19.24 60.10 9.06
CA ARG A 47 18.18 60.81 9.82
C ARG A 47 17.07 59.93 10.41
N ARG A 48 17.01 59.93 11.75
CA ARG A 48 15.82 59.91 12.64
C ARG A 48 14.48 59.40 12.07
N ARG A 49 13.93 58.36 12.73
CA ARG A 49 12.76 58.57 13.63
C ARG A 49 12.72 57.54 14.77
N ARG A 50 13.06 57.98 15.98
CA ARG A 50 12.70 57.28 17.22
C ARG A 50 11.22 57.53 17.52
N ARG A 51 10.46 56.50 17.88
CA ARG A 51 9.37 56.62 18.87
C ARG A 51 9.53 55.53 19.93
N ARG A 52 10.26 55.86 21.00
CA ARG A 52 10.06 55.22 22.30
C ARG A 52 8.86 55.90 22.96
N ARG A 53 7.89 55.14 23.47
CA ARG A 53 7.22 55.49 24.72
C ARG A 53 7.54 54.40 25.74
N ARG A 54 8.04 54.81 26.89
CA ARG A 54 8.27 53.95 28.06
C ARG A 54 7.03 53.98 28.94
N ARG A 55 6.79 52.86 29.62
CA ARG A 55 6.24 52.71 30.97
C ARG A 55 5.44 53.89 31.55
N THR A 56 4.20 53.62 31.91
CA THR A 56 3.73 53.89 33.28
C THR A 56 3.38 52.56 33.94
N THR A 57 3.87 52.37 35.15
CA THR A 57 3.49 51.29 36.06
C THR A 57 2.28 51.75 36.87
N THR A 58 1.33 50.85 37.13
CA THR A 58 0.39 51.01 38.24
C THR A 58 0.10 49.64 38.82
N SER A 59 0.56 49.44 40.05
CA SER A 59 0.27 48.28 40.88
C SER A 59 -1.16 48.37 41.41
N TRP A 60 -1.92 47.28 41.34
CA TRP A 60 -3.06 47.06 42.22
C TRP A 60 -2.87 45.71 42.92
N SER A 61 -2.79 45.77 44.24
CA SER A 61 -2.70 44.64 45.15
C SER A 61 -3.71 44.85 46.28
N GLY A 62 -4.63 43.92 46.41
CA GLY A 62 -5.64 43.75 47.45
C GLY A 62 -6.34 42.44 47.12
N GLU A 63 -6.20 41.39 47.93
CA GLU A 63 -7.05 41.12 49.09
C GLU A 63 -8.55 41.04 48.77
N ALA A 64 -9.35 40.12 49.31
CA ALA A 64 -9.10 38.82 49.96
C ALA A 64 -10.45 38.08 50.13
N ARG A 65 -10.40 36.83 50.63
CA ARG A 65 -11.48 36.10 51.34
C ARG A 65 -12.63 35.43 50.53
N ARG A 66 -12.60 34.10 50.64
CA ARG A 66 -13.68 33.18 51.11
C ARG A 66 -14.98 33.04 50.28
N GLY A 67 -15.25 31.79 49.87
CA GLY A 67 -16.54 31.37 49.30
C GLY A 67 -16.62 29.87 49.06
N ALA A 68 -16.56 29.04 50.10
CA ALA A 68 -16.72 27.59 49.96
C ALA A 68 -18.20 27.19 49.89
N ARG A 69 -18.58 26.30 48.96
CA ARG A 69 -19.74 25.39 49.11
C ARG A 69 -19.71 24.20 48.12
N SER A 70 -19.49 23.03 48.73
CA SER A 70 -20.06 21.69 48.47
C SER A 70 -20.34 21.18 47.03
N PRO A 71 -19.89 19.95 46.69
CA PRO A 71 -20.35 19.24 45.49
C PRO A 71 -21.71 18.58 45.70
N ARG A 72 -22.61 18.64 44.70
CA ARG A 72 -23.80 17.78 44.64
C ARG A 72 -24.02 17.17 43.25
N ARG A 73 -24.37 15.88 43.33
CA ARG A 73 -24.71 14.91 42.28
C ARG A 73 -25.55 15.46 41.12
N TRP A 74 -25.25 14.97 39.92
CA TRP A 74 -26.17 14.91 38.78
C TRP A 74 -26.47 13.44 38.43
N PRO A 75 -27.75 13.04 38.37
CA PRO A 75 -28.18 11.85 37.65
C PRO A 75 -29.09 12.24 36.46
N GLY A 76 -28.66 11.91 35.23
CA GLY A 76 -29.44 12.11 33.99
C GLY A 76 -28.67 11.54 32.78
N ARG A 77 -29.15 10.47 32.14
CA ARG A 77 -30.12 10.43 31.00
C ARG A 77 -29.47 10.72 29.63
N GLY A 78 -29.81 9.89 28.63
CA GLY A 78 -29.30 9.93 27.24
C GLY A 78 -28.39 8.72 26.95
N ALA A 79 -28.86 7.58 26.46
CA ALA A 79 -29.60 7.31 25.21
C ALA A 79 -28.85 7.81 23.96
N GLY A 80 -28.39 6.88 23.11
CA GLY A 80 -27.61 7.24 21.92
C GLY A 80 -26.82 6.11 21.25
N ALA A 81 -27.39 4.91 21.12
CA ALA A 81 -26.82 3.91 20.21
C ALA A 81 -27.08 4.35 18.77
N CYS A 82 -26.03 4.57 17.98
CA CYS A 82 -26.16 4.96 16.57
C CYS A 82 -25.39 3.98 15.67
N TRP A 83 -26.11 2.97 15.20
CA TRP A 83 -25.67 2.08 14.13
C TRP A 83 -26.09 2.70 12.79
N CYS A 84 -25.18 2.77 11.82
CA CYS A 84 -25.54 3.09 10.43
C CYS A 84 -25.11 1.96 9.50
N TRP A 85 -26.06 1.08 9.20
CA TRP A 85 -26.03 0.19 8.04
C TRP A 85 -26.10 1.00 6.74
N SER A 86 -25.31 0.63 5.74
CA SER A 86 -25.53 1.03 4.35
C SER A 86 -26.58 0.10 3.72
N GLY A 87 -27.86 0.46 3.84
CA GLY A 87 -28.95 -0.28 3.22
C GLY A 87 -28.97 -0.13 1.69
N ALA A 88 -29.08 -1.25 0.98
CA ALA A 88 -29.34 -1.25 -0.46
C ALA A 88 -30.76 -0.75 -0.76
N ALA A 89 -30.91 0.13 -1.75
CA ALA A 89 -32.21 0.60 -2.18
C ALA A 89 -32.98 -0.50 -2.93
N ARG A 90 -34.16 -0.88 -2.40
CA ARG A 90 -35.26 -1.47 -3.19
C ARG A 90 -36.48 -0.55 -3.05
N PRO A 91 -37.16 -0.18 -4.14
CA PRO A 91 -38.37 0.63 -4.06
C PRO A 91 -39.50 -0.19 -3.42
N ARG A 92 -40.24 0.44 -2.50
CA ARG A 92 -41.50 -0.11 -1.97
C ARG A 92 -42.60 0.05 -3.01
N SER A 93 -43.28 -1.04 -3.37
CA SER A 93 -44.70 -1.00 -3.70
C SER A 93 -45.50 -1.40 -2.46
N SER A 94 -46.58 -0.67 -2.18
CA SER A 94 -47.41 -0.85 -1.00
C SER A 94 -48.39 -2.01 -1.16
N ARG A 95 -48.47 -2.91 -0.17
CA ARG A 95 -49.62 -3.79 0.01
C ARG A 95 -50.68 -3.09 0.86
N ARG A 96 -51.93 -3.07 0.40
CA ARG A 96 -53.12 -3.21 1.25
C ARG A 96 -53.70 -4.60 1.01
N SER A 97 -54.23 -5.22 2.07
CA SER A 97 -54.80 -6.57 2.05
C SER A 97 -56.32 -6.56 1.80
N PRO A 98 -56.94 -7.72 1.48
CA PRO A 98 -58.18 -7.81 0.69
C PRO A 98 -59.46 -8.01 1.54
N PRO A 99 -60.61 -8.35 0.93
CA PRO A 99 -61.00 -9.77 0.97
C PRO A 99 -61.58 -10.40 -0.32
N ARG A 100 -61.67 -11.73 -0.25
CA ARG A 100 -62.17 -12.78 -1.18
C ARG A 100 -63.43 -12.46 -2.02
N ALA A 101 -63.47 -12.93 -3.28
CA ALA A 101 -64.23 -14.12 -3.75
C ALA A 101 -64.33 -14.18 -5.31
N GLY A 102 -64.62 -15.35 -5.90
CA GLY A 102 -65.21 -15.45 -7.26
C GLY A 102 -64.37 -16.06 -8.40
N SER A 103 -64.44 -17.38 -8.54
CA SER A 103 -64.45 -18.21 -9.79
C SER A 103 -63.80 -17.77 -11.11
N SER A 104 -63.01 -18.71 -11.66
CA SER A 104 -62.56 -18.88 -13.05
C SER A 104 -63.64 -18.82 -14.15
N GLY A 105 -63.26 -18.43 -15.39
CA GLY A 105 -64.02 -18.86 -16.60
C GLY A 105 -63.78 -18.08 -17.90
N ARG A 106 -62.87 -18.58 -18.76
CA ARG A 106 -62.81 -18.49 -20.25
C ARG A 106 -63.45 -17.30 -21.02
N SER A 107 -62.57 -16.60 -21.77
CA SER A 107 -62.82 -15.84 -23.04
C SER A 107 -63.56 -16.70 -24.10
N PRO A 108 -64.16 -16.20 -25.24
CA PRO A 108 -63.58 -15.13 -26.11
C PRO A 108 -64.47 -14.32 -27.13
N TRP A 109 -63.81 -13.44 -27.92
CA TRP A 109 -64.14 -12.83 -29.25
C TRP A 109 -65.49 -12.09 -29.50
N ARG A 110 -65.43 -10.77 -29.80
CA ARG A 110 -65.78 -10.18 -31.15
C ARG A 110 -65.65 -8.64 -31.28
N THR A 111 -64.77 -8.22 -32.21
CA THR A 111 -64.91 -7.11 -33.20
C THR A 111 -65.67 -5.80 -32.91
N ARG A 112 -64.98 -4.64 -33.04
CA ARG A 112 -65.26 -3.63 -34.09
C ARG A 112 -64.11 -2.62 -34.33
N ARG A 113 -64.07 -2.10 -35.56
CA ARG A 113 -62.96 -1.54 -36.37
C ARG A 113 -62.91 0.03 -36.36
N PRO A 114 -62.10 0.77 -37.17
CA PRO A 114 -61.25 1.87 -36.63
C PRO A 114 -61.23 3.20 -37.45
N SER A 115 -60.34 4.14 -37.07
CA SER A 115 -59.83 5.25 -37.93
C SER A 115 -58.42 5.70 -37.47
N ARG A 116 -57.38 5.68 -38.33
CA ARG A 116 -56.72 6.83 -39.03
C ARG A 116 -56.21 7.92 -38.05
N THR A 117 -54.94 8.39 -38.06
CA THR A 117 -53.96 8.61 -39.16
C THR A 117 -52.46 8.41 -38.76
N ARG A 118 -51.57 8.45 -39.78
CA ARG A 118 -50.08 8.42 -39.78
C ARG A 118 -49.55 9.81 -40.28
N PRO A 119 -48.24 10.06 -40.53
CA PRO A 119 -46.99 9.81 -39.77
C PRO A 119 -46.01 11.05 -39.80
N ARG A 120 -44.80 10.97 -39.21
CA ARG A 120 -43.55 11.58 -39.77
C ARG A 120 -42.24 11.13 -39.06
N ARG A 121 -41.16 11.07 -39.86
CA ARG A 121 -39.70 11.06 -39.56
C ARG A 121 -39.10 12.26 -40.35
N PRO A 122 -37.84 12.77 -40.17
CA PRO A 122 -36.59 12.03 -39.91
C PRO A 122 -35.61 12.73 -38.91
N SER A 123 -34.28 12.63 -39.13
CA SER A 123 -33.21 12.51 -38.09
C SER A 123 -32.26 13.77 -37.94
N PRO A 124 -30.98 13.70 -37.44
CA PRO A 124 -30.41 14.61 -36.41
C PRO A 124 -29.20 15.47 -36.97
N PRO A 125 -28.09 15.90 -36.28
CA PRO A 125 -27.55 15.70 -34.92
C PRO A 125 -26.82 16.92 -34.25
N ARG A 126 -25.85 16.64 -33.35
CA ARG A 126 -24.96 17.50 -32.50
C ARG A 126 -25.51 17.77 -31.09
N THR A 127 -24.75 17.68 -29.99
CA THR A 127 -23.28 17.70 -29.78
C THR A 127 -22.75 16.51 -28.94
N ALA A 128 -21.44 16.26 -29.01
CA ALA A 128 -20.78 15.20 -28.26
C ALA A 128 -20.41 15.63 -26.83
N CYS A 129 -20.79 14.83 -25.84
CA CYS A 129 -20.08 14.77 -24.56
C CYS A 129 -19.08 13.62 -24.64
N PRO A 130 -17.79 13.81 -24.25
CA PRO A 130 -16.86 12.71 -24.21
C PRO A 130 -17.27 11.74 -23.10
N THR A 131 -17.63 10.52 -23.49
CA THR A 131 -17.67 9.40 -22.57
C THR A 131 -16.26 9.13 -22.09
N SER A 132 -15.89 9.72 -20.94
CA SER A 132 -14.76 9.23 -20.16
C SER A 132 -15.04 7.76 -19.88
N ALA A 133 -14.23 6.88 -20.46
CA ALA A 133 -14.31 5.47 -20.17
C ALA A 133 -14.21 5.29 -18.65
N PRO A 134 -15.08 4.48 -18.00
CA PRO A 134 -14.79 4.06 -16.65
C PRO A 134 -13.44 3.36 -16.72
N ALA A 135 -12.44 3.91 -16.03
CA ALA A 135 -11.16 3.26 -15.85
C ALA A 135 -11.44 1.81 -15.45
N SER A 136 -10.78 0.88 -16.13
CA SER A 136 -11.09 -0.55 -16.08
C SER A 136 -11.36 -0.97 -14.64
N SER A 137 -12.43 -1.73 -14.45
CA SER A 137 -12.79 -2.31 -13.15
C SER A 137 -11.76 -3.38 -12.77
N ALA A 138 -10.55 -2.95 -12.40
CA ALA A 138 -9.73 -3.66 -11.47
C ALA A 138 -10.60 -3.87 -10.24
N ALA A 139 -11.04 -5.12 -10.03
CA ALA A 139 -11.69 -5.48 -8.79
C ALA A 139 -10.78 -5.01 -7.64
N PRO A 140 -11.34 -4.45 -6.56
CA PRO A 140 -10.51 -4.05 -5.41
C PRO A 140 -9.66 -5.26 -5.01
N PRO A 141 -8.34 -5.09 -4.82
CA PRO A 141 -7.43 -6.23 -4.67
C PRO A 141 -7.94 -7.12 -3.54
N PRO A 142 -8.00 -8.45 -3.73
CA PRO A 142 -8.44 -9.36 -2.70
C PRO A 142 -7.44 -9.27 -1.54
N SER A 143 -7.80 -8.46 -0.55
CA SER A 143 -6.97 -8.20 0.63
C SER A 143 -6.61 -9.52 1.30
N THR A 144 -5.33 -9.86 1.20
CA THR A 144 -4.70 -11.05 1.76
C THR A 144 -5.06 -11.11 3.25
N PRO A 145 -5.87 -12.07 3.71
CA PRO A 145 -6.22 -12.12 5.13
C PRO A 145 -5.09 -12.69 5.98
N ALA A 146 -4.16 -13.42 5.34
CA ALA A 146 -2.96 -13.97 5.94
C ALA A 146 -2.15 -12.86 6.62
N SER A 147 -1.95 -13.01 7.91
CA SER A 147 -1.26 -12.08 8.79
C SER A 147 -0.08 -12.83 9.43
N THR A 148 1.13 -12.30 9.23
CA THR A 148 2.38 -12.91 9.70
C THR A 148 3.30 -11.82 10.27
N ARG A 149 3.89 -12.04 11.45
CA ARG A 149 4.92 -11.18 12.07
C ARG A 149 6.19 -11.16 11.21
N ALA A 150 6.94 -10.06 11.22
CA ALA A 150 8.24 -10.01 10.56
C ALA A 150 9.25 -10.94 11.27
N PRO A 151 10.14 -11.66 10.55
CA PRO A 151 11.17 -12.47 11.19
C PRO A 151 12.21 -11.60 11.91
N THR A 152 12.56 -10.46 11.31
CA THR A 152 13.42 -9.43 11.89
C THR A 152 13.00 -8.05 11.36
N LEU A 153 12.91 -7.05 12.24
CA LEU A 153 12.70 -5.64 11.84
C LEU A 153 14.01 -4.94 11.42
N THR A 154 15.15 -5.63 11.54
CA THR A 154 16.48 -5.12 11.23
C THR A 154 16.80 -5.13 9.73
N GLY A 155 16.16 -5.98 8.92
CA GLY A 155 16.35 -6.03 7.46
C GLY A 155 16.08 -4.68 6.78
N SER A 156 15.06 -3.94 7.26
CA SER A 156 14.74 -2.59 6.78
C SER A 156 15.86 -1.55 6.98
N ALA A 157 16.94 -1.89 7.70
CA ALA A 157 18.10 -1.04 7.94
C ALA A 157 19.43 -1.60 7.38
N ALA A 158 19.47 -2.86 6.93
CA ALA A 158 20.73 -3.58 6.74
C ALA A 158 21.55 -3.19 5.49
N THR A 159 21.02 -2.34 4.61
CA THR A 159 21.72 -1.85 3.41
C THR A 159 21.81 -0.33 3.32
N ALA A 160 22.13 0.31 4.45
CA ALA A 160 22.63 1.68 4.48
C ALA A 160 24.04 1.80 3.84
N ARG A 161 24.13 1.66 2.50
CA ARG A 161 25.34 1.95 1.72
C ARG A 161 25.79 3.43 1.80
N SER A 162 25.00 4.28 2.47
CA SER A 162 25.25 5.70 2.74
C SER A 162 25.02 6.06 4.22
N GLY A 163 25.56 5.29 5.17
CA GLY A 163 25.79 5.76 6.55
C GLY A 163 24.56 5.99 7.44
N GLY A 164 23.37 5.52 7.04
CA GLY A 164 22.18 5.53 7.88
C GLY A 164 22.32 4.61 9.10
N GLU A 165 22.13 5.15 10.31
CA GLU A 165 22.02 4.34 11.53
C GLU A 165 20.86 3.35 11.43
N ALA A 166 21.09 2.11 11.89
CA ALA A 166 20.03 1.12 11.94
C ALA A 166 18.92 1.52 12.93
N MET A 167 17.66 1.23 12.58
CA MET A 167 16.54 1.43 13.52
C MET A 167 16.74 0.55 14.76
N ASN A 168 16.96 1.20 15.90
CA ASN A 168 16.99 0.53 17.19
C ASN A 168 15.54 0.32 17.68
N TRP A 169 15.03 -0.89 17.46
CA TRP A 169 13.67 -1.28 17.87
C TRP A 169 13.66 -1.76 19.32
N ASP A 170 12.79 -1.19 20.15
CA ASP A 170 12.45 -1.78 21.44
C ASP A 170 11.60 -3.03 21.19
N MET A 171 12.26 -4.20 21.19
CA MET A 171 11.60 -5.47 20.89
C MET A 171 10.52 -5.86 21.90
N LYS A 172 10.55 -5.33 23.14
CA LYS A 172 9.48 -5.53 24.13
C LYS A 172 8.24 -4.72 23.75
N LEU A 173 8.43 -3.48 23.30
CA LEU A 173 7.34 -2.65 22.78
C LEU A 173 6.82 -3.17 21.43
N VAL A 174 7.67 -3.74 20.56
CA VAL A 174 7.26 -4.43 19.32
C VAL A 174 6.36 -5.62 19.64
N ASN A 175 6.79 -6.54 20.50
CA ASN A 175 6.03 -7.76 20.81
C ASN A 175 4.68 -7.42 21.46
N SER A 176 4.67 -6.55 22.47
CA SER A 176 3.40 -6.08 23.08
C SER A 176 2.52 -5.26 22.13
N SER A 177 3.07 -4.71 21.04
CA SER A 177 2.29 -4.07 19.98
C SER A 177 1.71 -5.07 18.99
N TYR A 178 2.43 -6.14 18.64
CA TYR A 178 1.88 -7.28 17.89
C TYR A 178 0.76 -7.95 18.66
N GLU A 179 1.00 -8.37 19.91
CA GLU A 179 0.00 -9.01 20.79
C GLU A 179 -1.28 -8.19 20.93
N TRP A 180 -1.15 -6.85 21.00
CA TRP A 180 -2.30 -5.96 21.08
C TRP A 180 -3.11 -5.91 19.78
N VAL A 181 -2.47 -5.98 18.61
CA VAL A 181 -3.16 -6.06 17.31
C VAL A 181 -3.80 -7.44 17.13
N GLU A 182 -3.06 -8.49 17.49
CA GLU A 182 -3.45 -9.89 17.27
C GLU A 182 -4.66 -10.28 18.09
N ARG A 183 -4.72 -9.91 19.37
CA ARG A 183 -5.88 -10.17 20.24
C ARG A 183 -7.20 -9.66 19.66
N GLU A 184 -7.17 -8.58 18.88
CA GLU A 184 -8.38 -7.93 18.35
C GLU A 184 -8.71 -8.30 16.90
N LEU A 185 -7.70 -8.72 16.11
CA LEU A 185 -7.79 -8.87 14.65
C LEU A 185 -7.28 -10.20 14.09
N ALA A 186 -6.57 -11.04 14.85
CA ALA A 186 -5.94 -12.26 14.34
C ALA A 186 -6.65 -13.52 14.85
N PHE A 187 -7.13 -14.35 13.92
CA PHE A 187 -7.85 -15.59 14.23
C PHE A 187 -7.20 -16.78 13.55
N GLN A 188 -7.32 -17.97 14.13
CA GLN A 188 -6.90 -19.22 13.50
C GLN A 188 -7.95 -19.66 12.47
N PRO A 189 -7.61 -19.83 11.18
CA PRO A 189 -8.56 -20.31 10.18
C PRO A 189 -8.78 -21.83 10.28
N VAL A 190 -9.96 -22.28 9.86
CA VAL A 190 -10.27 -23.70 9.72
C VAL A 190 -9.78 -24.21 8.36
N VAL A 191 -8.66 -24.94 8.35
CA VAL A 191 -8.02 -25.46 7.13
C VAL A 191 -8.75 -26.72 6.64
N ARG A 192 -9.36 -26.62 5.46
CA ARG A 192 -10.09 -27.71 4.76
C ARG A 192 -9.90 -27.60 3.24
N GLY A 193 -10.34 -28.63 2.50
CA GLY A 193 -10.40 -28.61 1.04
C GLY A 193 -9.07 -28.21 0.39
N TRP A 194 -9.12 -27.18 -0.46
CA TRP A 194 -7.95 -26.68 -1.19
C TRP A 194 -6.75 -26.35 -0.29
N GLN A 195 -6.95 -25.68 0.85
CA GLN A 195 -5.83 -25.32 1.73
C GLN A 195 -5.21 -26.56 2.41
N ALA A 196 -6.02 -27.57 2.72
CA ALA A 196 -5.53 -28.84 3.26
C ALA A 196 -4.71 -29.62 2.22
N ALA A 197 -5.12 -29.57 0.94
CA ALA A 197 -4.38 -30.16 -0.17
C ALA A 197 -3.07 -29.41 -0.44
N VAL A 198 -3.09 -28.07 -0.45
CA VAL A 198 -1.90 -27.21 -0.60
C VAL A 198 -0.88 -27.49 0.51
N ARG A 199 -1.32 -27.66 1.77
CA ARG A 199 -0.44 -28.07 2.87
C ARG A 199 0.29 -29.37 2.59
N ALA A 200 -0.41 -30.41 2.14
CA ALA A 200 0.20 -31.70 1.86
C ALA A 200 1.13 -31.61 0.64
N GLY A 201 0.71 -30.96 -0.45
CA GLY A 201 1.54 -30.76 -1.63
C GLY A 201 2.80 -29.91 -1.37
N LEU A 202 2.77 -28.96 -0.44
CA LEU A 202 3.96 -28.23 0.02
C LEU A 202 4.92 -29.14 0.78
N LEU A 203 4.43 -30.02 1.65
CA LEU A 203 5.24 -30.99 2.38
C LEU A 203 5.84 -32.05 1.44
N GLU A 204 5.07 -32.56 0.47
CA GLU A 204 5.56 -33.44 -0.61
C GLU A 204 6.62 -32.73 -1.48
N ALA A 205 6.47 -31.43 -1.74
CA ALA A 205 7.48 -30.58 -2.39
C ALA A 205 8.64 -30.16 -1.46
N ASN A 206 8.82 -30.87 -0.34
CA ASN A 206 9.86 -30.68 0.67
C ASN A 206 9.92 -29.25 1.26
N VAL A 207 8.78 -28.58 1.45
CA VAL A 207 8.71 -27.30 2.18
C VAL A 207 8.47 -27.62 3.67
N THR A 208 9.51 -28.10 4.32
CA THR A 208 9.49 -28.66 5.68
C THR A 208 10.20 -27.74 6.69
N PRO A 209 9.93 -27.85 8.01
CA PRO A 209 8.98 -28.74 8.69
C PRO A 209 7.51 -28.29 8.56
N TRP A 210 6.59 -29.04 9.17
CA TRP A 210 5.21 -28.57 9.43
C TRP A 210 5.16 -27.86 10.79
N ASN A 211 4.87 -26.55 10.79
CA ASN A 211 4.87 -25.71 11.99
C ASN A 211 3.49 -25.56 12.64
N GLY A 212 2.46 -26.27 12.17
CA GLY A 212 1.10 -26.09 12.67
C GLY A 212 0.54 -24.69 12.40
N PHE A 213 -0.19 -24.14 13.37
CA PHE A 213 -0.63 -22.75 13.36
C PHE A 213 0.39 -21.86 14.08
N THR A 214 0.87 -20.82 13.41
CA THR A 214 1.74 -19.80 14.01
C THR A 214 1.57 -18.46 13.31
N MET A 215 1.75 -17.36 14.05
CA MET A 215 1.78 -16.00 13.50
C MET A 215 3.18 -15.60 13.04
N ASP A 216 4.23 -16.36 13.36
CA ASP A 216 5.61 -16.00 13.04
C ASP A 216 5.99 -16.36 11.58
N HIS A 217 6.92 -15.61 10.99
CA HIS A 217 7.52 -15.95 9.69
C HIS A 217 8.67 -16.94 9.92
N VAL A 218 8.37 -18.23 9.79
CA VAL A 218 9.30 -19.35 10.05
C VAL A 218 9.42 -20.27 8.85
N SER A 219 10.57 -20.92 8.69
CA SER A 219 10.82 -21.85 7.58
C SER A 219 9.91 -23.08 7.67
N GLY A 220 9.53 -23.61 6.51
CA GLY A 220 8.63 -24.75 6.35
C GLY A 220 7.21 -24.37 5.98
N THR A 221 6.28 -25.29 6.17
CA THR A 221 4.85 -25.11 5.90
C THR A 221 4.11 -24.75 7.19
N LYS A 222 3.22 -23.76 7.14
CA LYS A 222 2.45 -23.28 8.30
C LYS A 222 1.02 -22.88 7.93
N VAL A 223 0.15 -22.79 8.93
CA VAL A 223 -1.09 -21.99 8.87
C VAL A 223 -0.80 -20.61 9.44
N GLY A 224 -1.07 -19.55 8.68
CA GLY A 224 -1.04 -18.17 9.16
C GLY A 224 -2.36 -17.76 9.83
N ALA A 225 -2.34 -16.65 10.58
CA ALA A 225 -3.58 -16.06 11.08
C ALA A 225 -4.38 -15.38 9.96
N THR A 226 -5.69 -15.38 10.09
CA THR A 226 -6.63 -14.65 9.22
C THR A 226 -7.18 -13.43 9.94
N THR A 227 -7.47 -12.36 9.19
CA THR A 227 -8.24 -11.20 9.69
C THR A 227 -9.77 -11.38 9.59
N PHE A 228 -10.24 -12.59 9.31
CA PHE A 228 -11.66 -12.96 9.40
C PHE A 228 -11.94 -13.71 10.69
N ASP A 229 -12.96 -13.28 11.43
CA ASP A 229 -13.45 -14.01 12.60
C ASP A 229 -14.24 -15.27 12.23
N SER A 230 -14.62 -16.06 13.24
CA SER A 230 -15.36 -17.32 13.07
C SER A 230 -16.77 -17.15 12.48
N SER A 231 -17.31 -15.93 12.41
CA SER A 231 -18.57 -15.63 11.71
C SER A 231 -18.38 -15.33 10.21
N GLY A 232 -17.13 -15.34 9.72
CA GLY A 232 -16.79 -14.91 8.36
C GLY A 232 -16.78 -13.39 8.19
N ARG A 233 -16.84 -12.61 9.28
CA ARG A 233 -16.72 -11.15 9.22
C ARG A 233 -15.24 -10.76 9.21
N ARG A 234 -14.88 -9.89 8.27
CA ARG A 234 -13.56 -9.24 8.25
C ARG A 234 -13.45 -8.25 9.42
N ARG A 235 -12.37 -8.38 10.18
CA ARG A 235 -11.85 -7.40 11.12
C ARG A 235 -10.73 -6.61 10.43
N SER A 236 -10.55 -5.35 10.81
CA SER A 236 -9.69 -4.41 10.11
C SER A 236 -8.96 -3.46 11.05
N ALA A 237 -7.95 -2.74 10.55
CA ALA A 237 -7.30 -1.66 11.31
C ALA A 237 -8.28 -0.56 11.77
N ALA A 238 -9.47 -0.44 11.16
CA ALA A 238 -10.50 0.51 11.62
C ALA A 238 -11.19 0.04 12.91
N ASP A 239 -11.28 -1.27 13.18
CA ASP A 239 -11.83 -1.81 14.42
C ASP A 239 -10.92 -1.46 15.63
N LEU A 240 -9.62 -1.24 15.40
CA LEU A 240 -8.67 -0.77 16.42
C LEU A 240 -8.98 0.65 16.94
N LEU A 241 -9.76 1.43 16.19
CA LEU A 241 -10.20 2.78 16.62
C LEU A 241 -11.20 2.73 17.78
N ALA A 242 -11.84 1.59 18.03
CA ALA A 242 -12.74 1.39 19.17
C ALA A 242 -12.00 1.51 20.54
N PHE A 243 -10.68 1.31 20.54
CA PHE A 243 -9.83 1.46 21.74
C PHE A 243 -9.35 2.89 21.98
N ALA A 244 -9.73 3.84 21.12
CA ALA A 244 -9.40 5.25 21.35
C ALA A 244 -10.17 5.81 22.54
N ARG A 245 -9.51 6.67 23.34
CA ARG A 245 -10.18 7.34 24.48
C ARG A 245 -11.35 8.19 23.97
N PRO A 246 -12.58 8.01 24.50
CA PRO A 246 -13.75 8.79 24.09
C PRO A 246 -13.49 10.30 24.09
N GLY A 247 -13.98 11.00 23.06
CA GLY A 247 -13.81 12.44 22.89
C GLY A 247 -12.40 12.91 22.52
N ARG A 248 -11.38 12.03 22.47
CA ARG A 248 -10.00 12.39 22.07
C ARG A 248 -9.65 12.05 20.62
N LEU A 249 -10.41 11.17 19.97
CA LEU A 249 -10.29 10.87 18.55
C LEU A 249 -11.48 11.47 17.79
N ARG A 250 -11.20 12.08 16.64
CA ARG A 250 -12.20 12.46 15.62
C ARG A 250 -11.75 11.88 14.30
N VAL A 251 -12.64 11.18 13.60
CA VAL A 251 -12.37 10.57 12.30
C VAL A 251 -13.20 11.31 11.24
N ALA A 252 -12.54 11.92 10.27
CA ALA A 252 -13.18 12.49 9.09
C ALA A 252 -13.04 11.48 7.94
N ILE A 253 -14.18 10.94 7.48
CA ILE A 253 -14.22 10.06 6.30
C ILE A 253 -14.54 10.89 5.05
N ARG A 254 -14.15 10.38 3.87
CA ARG A 254 -14.39 11.06 2.58
C ARG A 254 -13.72 12.45 2.52
N ALA A 255 -12.57 12.54 3.16
CA ALA A 255 -11.73 13.73 3.28
C ALA A 255 -10.40 13.48 2.56
N THR A 256 -10.27 13.98 1.33
CA THR A 256 -9.05 13.82 0.53
C THR A 256 -8.04 14.87 0.95
N VAL A 257 -6.97 14.47 1.63
CA VAL A 257 -5.89 15.41 2.03
C VAL A 257 -5.11 15.82 0.78
N THR A 258 -5.04 17.12 0.51
CA THR A 258 -4.45 17.65 -0.74
C THR A 258 -3.05 18.20 -0.55
N ARG A 259 -2.74 18.76 0.63
CA ARG A 259 -1.41 19.26 0.99
C ARG A 259 -1.24 19.41 2.50
N ILE A 260 0.01 19.36 2.95
CA ILE A 260 0.46 19.75 4.28
C ILE A 260 0.60 21.27 4.30
N ILE A 261 0.18 21.91 5.39
CA ILE A 261 0.38 23.34 5.60
C ILE A 261 1.78 23.51 6.21
N MET A 262 2.65 24.16 5.46
CA MET A 262 4.02 24.46 5.85
C MET A 262 4.11 25.87 6.43
N SER A 263 4.97 26.07 7.43
CA SER A 263 5.21 27.37 8.05
C SER A 263 6.70 27.56 8.33
N PRO A 264 7.28 28.72 8.01
CA PRO A 264 8.68 28.99 8.29
C PRO A 264 8.94 28.99 9.80
N ILE A 265 10.14 28.59 10.20
CA ILE A 265 10.66 28.68 11.56
C ILE A 265 11.85 29.63 11.52
N GLU A 266 11.93 30.58 12.44
CA GLU A 266 13.17 31.34 12.63
C GLU A 266 14.33 30.38 12.96
N PRO A 267 15.44 30.39 12.20
CA PRO A 267 16.56 29.52 12.47
C PRO A 267 17.22 29.92 13.79
N VAL A 268 17.02 29.11 14.84
CA VAL A 268 17.66 29.32 16.14
C VAL A 268 19.16 29.08 15.99
N ALA A 269 19.90 30.18 15.86
CA ALA A 269 21.35 30.19 15.65
C ALA A 269 22.11 29.60 16.85
N ARG A 270 22.28 28.27 16.88
CA ARG A 270 23.19 27.57 17.78
C ARG A 270 24.50 27.27 17.07
N ARG A 271 25.57 27.96 17.46
CA ARG A 271 26.94 27.68 16.99
C ARG A 271 27.25 26.18 17.15
N GLY A 272 27.82 25.57 16.11
CA GLY A 272 28.37 24.21 16.15
C GLY A 272 27.38 23.05 15.98
N ARG A 273 26.13 23.28 15.53
CA ARG A 273 25.23 22.18 15.12
C ARG A 273 24.74 22.34 13.69
N SER A 274 24.41 21.20 13.08
CA SER A 274 23.85 21.05 11.73
C SER A 274 22.66 21.99 11.50
N PRO A 275 22.45 22.48 10.26
CA PRO A 275 21.36 23.41 9.96
C PRO A 275 20.01 22.82 10.40
N GLN A 276 19.27 23.56 11.23
CA GLN A 276 17.95 23.13 11.68
C GLN A 276 16.91 23.25 10.55
N PRO A 277 15.82 22.46 10.59
CA PRO A 277 14.66 22.66 9.73
C PRO A 277 14.22 24.13 9.70
N ALA A 278 14.27 24.75 8.53
CA ALA A 278 13.76 26.11 8.32
C ALA A 278 12.21 26.15 8.24
N VAL A 279 11.56 24.98 8.21
CA VAL A 279 10.11 24.81 8.06
C VAL A 279 9.54 23.79 9.03
N ALA A 280 8.30 24.03 9.46
CA ALA A 280 7.48 23.09 10.21
C ALA A 280 6.19 22.78 9.45
N ALA A 281 5.69 21.55 9.56
CA ALA A 281 4.27 21.30 9.35
C ALA A 281 3.46 21.99 10.48
N SER A 282 2.41 22.71 10.11
CA SER A 282 1.48 23.38 11.03
C SER A 282 0.03 22.92 10.87
N GLY A 283 -0.26 22.07 9.88
CA GLY A 283 -1.58 21.49 9.66
C GLY A 283 -1.67 20.76 8.32
N VAL A 284 -2.90 20.48 7.88
CA VAL A 284 -3.22 19.94 6.55
C VAL A 284 -4.43 20.65 5.95
N VAL A 285 -4.49 20.67 4.62
CA VAL A 285 -5.69 21.02 3.84
C VAL A 285 -6.29 19.72 3.29
N TYR A 286 -7.60 19.56 3.40
CA TYR A 286 -8.33 18.44 2.82
C TYR A 286 -9.61 18.90 2.13
N GLN A 287 -10.06 18.14 1.14
CA GLN A 287 -11.31 18.36 0.43
C GLN A 287 -12.36 17.33 0.84
N ASP A 288 -13.62 17.77 0.96
CA ASP A 288 -14.76 16.87 1.10
C ASP A 288 -15.33 16.43 -0.26
N ARG A 289 -16.47 15.73 -0.24
CA ARG A 289 -17.15 15.24 -1.46
C ARG A 289 -17.71 16.33 -2.37
N LEU A 290 -17.85 17.56 -1.87
CA LEU A 290 -18.28 18.73 -2.65
C LEU A 290 -17.07 19.56 -3.11
N LEU A 291 -15.86 19.01 -2.96
CA LEU A 291 -14.56 19.64 -3.24
C LEU A 291 -14.27 20.90 -2.40
N GLN A 292 -15.08 21.15 -1.35
CA GLN A 292 -14.84 22.28 -0.44
C GLN A 292 -13.56 22.01 0.36
N GLN A 293 -12.70 23.04 0.47
CA GLN A 293 -11.45 22.94 1.21
C GLN A 293 -11.67 23.23 2.70
N HIS A 294 -11.10 22.37 3.53
CA HIS A 294 -11.12 22.43 4.99
C HIS A 294 -9.68 22.42 5.51
N HIS A 295 -9.46 23.06 6.66
CA HIS A 295 -8.14 23.19 7.29
C HIS A 295 -8.14 22.52 8.66
N ALA A 296 -7.15 21.67 8.93
CA ALA A 296 -6.90 21.10 10.26
C ALA A 296 -5.52 21.55 10.76
N LEU A 297 -5.49 22.40 11.79
CA LEU A 297 -4.26 23.01 12.31
C LEU A 297 -3.78 22.32 13.60
N LEU A 298 -2.45 22.26 13.76
CA LEU A 298 -1.81 21.73 14.96
C LEU A 298 -1.93 22.70 16.14
N ARG A 299 -2.11 22.14 17.34
CA ARG A 299 -1.87 22.85 18.61
C ARG A 299 -0.36 22.90 18.92
N PRO A 300 0.11 23.79 19.81
CA PRO A 300 1.50 23.81 20.25
C PRO A 300 1.97 22.43 20.73
N GLY A 301 3.04 21.91 20.13
CA GLY A 301 3.55 20.57 20.41
C GLY A 301 2.75 19.41 19.78
N GLY A 302 1.86 19.68 18.82
CA GLY A 302 1.32 18.67 17.90
C GLY A 302 2.31 18.28 16.81
N GLU A 303 1.99 17.24 16.05
CA GLU A 303 2.71 16.78 14.85
C GLU A 303 1.69 16.32 13.79
N VAL A 304 2.00 16.50 12.50
CA VAL A 304 1.32 15.81 11.40
C VAL A 304 2.00 14.46 11.21
N ILE A 305 1.21 13.40 11.01
CA ILE A 305 1.69 12.05 10.69
C ILE A 305 1.04 11.65 9.37
N LEU A 306 1.84 11.27 8.38
CA LEU A 306 1.35 10.66 7.15
C LEU A 306 1.27 9.15 7.34
N SER A 307 0.09 8.59 7.07
CA SER A 307 -0.16 7.16 6.98
C SER A 307 -1.01 6.86 5.73
N ALA A 308 -0.67 7.52 4.62
CA ALA A 308 -1.38 7.45 3.34
C ALA A 308 -0.88 6.29 2.44
N GLY A 309 0.02 5.45 2.95
CA GLY A 309 0.55 4.27 2.28
C GLY A 309 1.69 4.58 1.31
N SER A 310 2.30 3.53 0.77
CA SER A 310 3.48 3.59 -0.10
C SER A 310 3.31 4.44 -1.37
N LEU A 311 2.06 4.69 -1.81
CA LEU A 311 1.76 5.57 -2.93
C LEU A 311 1.35 6.98 -2.48
N GLY A 312 0.44 7.08 -1.49
CA GLY A 312 -0.15 8.35 -1.06
C GLY A 312 0.77 9.22 -0.20
N SER A 313 1.60 8.62 0.66
CA SER A 313 2.54 9.37 1.51
C SER A 313 3.62 10.11 0.71
N PRO A 314 4.36 9.49 -0.24
CA PRO A 314 5.28 10.23 -1.10
C PRO A 314 4.56 11.23 -2.01
N GLN A 315 3.40 10.88 -2.59
CA GLN A 315 2.60 11.82 -3.38
C GLN A 315 2.26 13.09 -2.59
N LEU A 316 1.80 12.95 -1.34
CA LEU A 316 1.40 14.06 -0.49
C LEU A 316 2.61 14.90 -0.03
N LEU A 317 3.78 14.30 0.20
CA LEU A 317 5.02 15.06 0.41
C LEU A 317 5.37 15.92 -0.80
N LEU A 318 5.37 15.32 -2.01
CA LEU A 318 5.67 16.03 -3.26
C LEU A 318 4.70 17.20 -3.48
N LEU A 319 3.38 16.96 -3.38
CA LEU A 319 2.35 18.01 -3.48
C LEU A 319 2.45 19.10 -2.40
N SER A 320 3.16 18.82 -1.30
CA SER A 320 3.41 19.77 -0.21
C SER A 320 4.76 20.49 -0.33
N GLY A 321 5.48 20.32 -1.44
CA GLY A 321 6.78 20.96 -1.65
C GLY A 321 7.94 20.31 -0.90
N ILE A 322 7.81 19.02 -0.57
CA ILE A 322 8.83 18.23 0.12
C ILE A 322 9.26 17.10 -0.82
N GLY A 323 10.46 17.21 -1.41
CA GLY A 323 10.91 16.29 -2.45
C GLY A 323 12.04 16.84 -3.31
N PRO A 324 12.36 16.23 -4.46
CA PRO A 324 13.45 16.69 -5.32
C PRO A 324 13.16 18.10 -5.87
N ALA A 325 14.02 19.08 -5.55
CA ALA A 325 13.72 20.48 -5.85
C ALA A 325 13.44 20.77 -7.34
N ASN A 326 14.18 20.12 -8.25
CA ASN A 326 14.01 20.29 -9.69
C ASN A 326 12.67 19.72 -10.19
N ASP A 327 12.32 18.49 -9.77
CA ASP A 327 11.07 17.81 -10.12
C ASP A 327 9.86 18.64 -9.65
N LEU A 328 9.93 19.24 -8.45
CA LEU A 328 8.88 20.10 -7.90
C LEU A 328 8.78 21.44 -8.65
N THR A 329 9.92 22.07 -8.93
CA THR A 329 9.97 23.37 -9.63
C THR A 329 9.41 23.25 -11.05
N SER A 330 9.66 22.14 -11.76
CA SER A 330 9.15 21.92 -13.12
C SER A 330 7.62 21.79 -13.18
N LEU A 331 6.97 21.39 -12.08
CA LEU A 331 5.52 21.32 -11.92
C LEU A 331 4.90 22.59 -11.29
N GLY A 332 5.70 23.63 -11.06
CA GLY A 332 5.27 24.87 -10.41
C GLY A 332 4.96 24.74 -8.92
N ILE A 333 5.46 23.68 -8.26
CA ILE A 333 5.23 23.43 -6.82
C ILE A 333 6.31 24.16 -6.00
N PRO A 334 5.95 25.06 -5.07
CA PRO A 334 6.93 25.74 -4.21
C PRO A 334 7.72 24.75 -3.34
N VAL A 335 9.05 24.81 -3.39
CA VAL A 335 9.93 23.92 -2.61
C VAL A 335 10.09 24.45 -1.19
N PHE A 336 9.58 23.71 -0.20
CA PHE A 336 9.78 23.98 1.23
C PHE A 336 10.95 23.19 1.81
N ALA A 337 11.18 21.97 1.32
CA ALA A 337 12.30 21.13 1.70
C ALA A 337 12.73 20.27 0.52
N ASP A 338 13.94 20.51 0.01
CA ASP A 338 14.58 19.61 -0.93
C ASP A 338 14.89 18.27 -0.23
N VAL A 339 14.27 17.17 -0.65
CA VAL A 339 14.50 15.81 -0.12
C VAL A 339 14.50 14.86 -1.32
N PRO A 340 15.66 14.61 -1.94
CA PRO A 340 15.74 14.00 -3.28
C PRO A 340 15.23 12.54 -3.34
N ASP A 341 15.17 11.85 -2.20
CA ASP A 341 14.73 10.45 -2.12
C ASP A 341 13.20 10.29 -1.97
N VAL A 342 12.42 11.38 -1.88
CA VAL A 342 10.94 11.28 -1.85
C VAL A 342 10.45 10.72 -3.18
N GLY A 343 9.69 9.62 -3.11
CA GLY A 343 9.23 8.87 -4.27
C GLY A 343 10.32 8.00 -4.91
N LYS A 344 11.56 7.97 -4.42
CA LYS A 344 12.59 7.02 -4.88
C LYS A 344 12.51 5.73 -4.04
N HIS A 345 13.19 4.68 -4.49
CA HIS A 345 13.18 3.37 -3.84
C HIS A 345 11.75 2.82 -3.65
N MET A 346 10.99 2.75 -4.75
CA MET A 346 9.68 2.06 -4.78
C MET A 346 9.89 0.58 -5.08
N PHE A 347 9.35 -0.29 -4.24
CA PHE A 347 9.42 -1.74 -4.37
C PHE A 347 8.02 -2.34 -4.48
N ASP A 348 7.88 -3.42 -5.25
CA ASP A 348 6.74 -4.32 -5.15
C ASP A 348 7.19 -5.75 -5.41
N ASN A 349 6.79 -6.67 -4.53
CA ASN A 349 7.20 -8.07 -4.61
C ASN A 349 6.60 -8.72 -5.87
N PRO A 350 7.42 -9.21 -6.81
CA PRO A 350 6.95 -10.02 -7.93
C PRO A 350 6.11 -11.20 -7.45
N ARG A 351 5.00 -11.43 -8.14
CA ARG A 351 4.14 -12.60 -8.02
C ARG A 351 4.05 -13.31 -9.35
N ASN A 352 4.52 -14.56 -9.39
CA ASN A 352 4.23 -15.49 -10.47
C ASN A 352 3.43 -16.69 -9.94
N GLY A 353 2.84 -17.49 -10.83
CA GLY A 353 2.03 -18.63 -10.39
C GLY A 353 1.23 -19.29 -11.51
N ILE A 354 0.59 -20.41 -11.16
CA ILE A 354 -0.22 -21.21 -12.08
C ILE A 354 -1.66 -21.25 -11.59
N SER A 355 -2.60 -20.98 -12.50
CA SER A 355 -4.03 -21.05 -12.25
C SER A 355 -4.66 -22.23 -12.99
N ILE A 356 -5.55 -22.96 -12.34
CA ILE A 356 -6.10 -24.25 -12.77
C ILE A 356 -7.61 -24.26 -12.55
N ILE A 357 -8.37 -24.80 -13.50
CA ILE A 357 -9.75 -25.25 -13.26
C ILE A 357 -9.67 -26.69 -12.74
N PRO A 358 -9.97 -26.95 -11.45
CA PRO A 358 -9.94 -28.28 -10.89
C PRO A 358 -11.01 -29.17 -11.53
N SER A 359 -10.75 -30.48 -11.61
CA SER A 359 -11.73 -31.46 -12.09
C SER A 359 -12.91 -31.69 -11.14
N ILE A 360 -12.74 -31.39 -9.85
CA ILE A 360 -13.79 -31.42 -8.82
C ILE A 360 -14.17 -29.99 -8.38
N PRO A 361 -15.43 -29.74 -7.97
CA PRO A 361 -15.80 -28.46 -7.35
C PRO A 361 -14.96 -28.19 -6.09
N ILE A 362 -14.54 -26.95 -5.93
CA ILE A 362 -13.75 -26.50 -4.78
C ILE A 362 -14.38 -25.21 -4.24
N ASP A 363 -14.51 -25.12 -2.92
CA ASP A 363 -15.00 -23.93 -2.22
C ASP A 363 -14.09 -22.72 -2.41
N HIS A 364 -14.66 -21.51 -2.32
CA HIS A 364 -13.85 -20.30 -2.22
C HIS A 364 -13.02 -20.32 -0.93
N SER A 365 -11.70 -20.21 -1.07
CA SER A 365 -10.76 -20.09 0.05
C SER A 365 -9.74 -19.02 -0.26
N LEU A 366 -9.62 -18.09 0.68
CA LEU A 366 -8.47 -17.20 0.77
C LEU A 366 -7.24 -17.96 1.27
N ILE A 367 -6.09 -17.31 1.23
CA ILE A 367 -4.81 -17.86 1.71
C ILE A 367 -4.87 -18.11 3.22
N GLN A 368 -4.55 -19.32 3.63
CA GLN A 368 -4.43 -19.76 5.03
C GLN A 368 -3.11 -20.49 5.26
N VAL A 369 -2.74 -21.36 4.31
CA VAL A 369 -1.50 -22.14 4.33
C VAL A 369 -0.44 -21.41 3.51
N VAL A 370 0.76 -21.33 4.08
CA VAL A 370 1.94 -20.67 3.51
C VAL A 370 3.12 -21.64 3.58
N GLY A 371 3.87 -21.76 2.49
CA GLY A 371 5.17 -22.40 2.45
C GLY A 371 6.28 -21.36 2.44
N ILE A 372 7.24 -21.45 3.35
CA ILE A 372 8.41 -20.57 3.44
C ILE A 372 9.64 -21.46 3.32
N PRO A 373 10.18 -21.72 2.11
CA PRO A 373 11.32 -22.61 1.93
C PRO A 373 12.54 -22.18 2.77
N SER A 374 12.85 -20.89 2.77
CA SER A 374 13.87 -20.29 3.62
C SER A 374 13.41 -18.97 4.24
N ALA A 375 13.35 -18.90 5.58
CA ALA A 375 12.94 -17.71 6.33
C ALA A 375 13.95 -16.54 6.28
N ASN A 376 15.15 -16.74 5.72
CA ASN A 376 16.14 -15.67 5.52
C ASN A 376 15.87 -14.78 4.30
N GLY A 377 14.80 -15.01 3.53
CA GLY A 377 14.47 -14.21 2.35
C GLY A 377 15.32 -14.51 1.10
N ASN A 378 15.97 -15.68 1.02
CA ASN A 378 16.68 -16.10 -0.19
C ASN A 378 15.83 -16.90 -1.18
N GLU A 379 14.72 -17.51 -0.74
CA GLU A 379 13.81 -18.29 -1.57
C GLU A 379 12.39 -17.72 -1.57
N SER A 380 11.66 -17.91 -2.68
CA SER A 380 10.28 -17.47 -2.80
C SER A 380 9.32 -18.15 -1.83
N TYR A 381 8.43 -17.36 -1.25
CA TYR A 381 7.35 -17.88 -0.39
C TYR A 381 6.19 -18.35 -1.26
N LEU A 382 5.51 -19.42 -0.86
CA LEU A 382 4.47 -20.09 -1.62
C LEU A 382 3.12 -19.90 -0.93
N GLU A 383 2.13 -19.39 -1.67
CA GLU A 383 0.76 -19.18 -1.21
C GLU A 383 -0.22 -19.77 -2.22
N ALA A 384 -1.44 -20.09 -1.79
CA ALA A 384 -2.48 -20.55 -2.70
C ALA A 384 -3.87 -20.05 -2.30
N ALA A 385 -4.72 -19.84 -3.30
CA ALA A 385 -6.10 -19.40 -3.12
C ALA A 385 -7.02 -20.12 -4.12
N SER A 386 -8.31 -20.17 -3.82
CA SER A 386 -9.37 -20.64 -4.74
C SER A 386 -10.42 -19.56 -4.89
N TYR A 387 -10.73 -19.17 -6.12
CA TYR A 387 -11.68 -18.11 -6.46
C TYR A 387 -12.81 -18.68 -7.31
N ILE A 388 -14.03 -18.23 -7.06
CA ILE A 388 -15.18 -18.54 -7.92
C ILE A 388 -15.33 -17.37 -8.90
N VAL A 389 -15.00 -17.58 -10.17
CA VAL A 389 -15.04 -16.55 -11.21
C VAL A 389 -16.29 -16.72 -12.09
N PRO A 390 -16.99 -15.62 -12.44
CA PRO A 390 -18.06 -15.68 -13.44
C PRO A 390 -17.43 -15.83 -14.83
N LEU A 391 -17.70 -16.95 -15.49
CA LEU A 391 -17.38 -17.12 -16.90
C LEU A 391 -18.35 -16.24 -17.70
N ALA A 392 -17.83 -15.12 -18.23
CA ALA A 392 -18.62 -14.22 -19.05
C ALA A 392 -19.16 -14.96 -20.30
N PRO A 393 -20.43 -14.74 -20.72
CA PRO A 393 -21.08 -15.50 -21.80
C PRO A 393 -20.57 -15.16 -23.22
N ILE A 394 -19.33 -14.67 -23.34
CA ILE A 394 -18.69 -14.24 -24.60
C ILE A 394 -18.53 -15.40 -25.60
N LEU A 395 -18.61 -16.65 -25.15
CA LEU A 395 -18.55 -17.86 -25.98
C LEU A 395 -19.91 -18.33 -26.54
N ARG A 396 -21.03 -17.61 -26.37
CA ARG A 396 -22.35 -18.03 -26.87
C ARG A 396 -22.94 -17.07 -27.92
N ARG A 397 -22.66 -17.34 -29.19
CA ARG A 397 -23.41 -16.75 -30.32
C ARG A 397 -24.80 -17.40 -30.44
N GLY A 398 -25.85 -16.59 -30.29
CA GLY A 398 -27.15 -16.73 -30.96
C GLY A 398 -27.92 -18.04 -30.82
N GLY A 399 -28.71 -18.19 -29.76
CA GLY A 399 -29.79 -19.17 -29.68
C GLY A 399 -30.96 -18.67 -28.80
N PRO A 400 -32.23 -18.94 -29.16
CA PRO A 400 -33.41 -18.31 -28.53
C PRO A 400 -33.67 -18.72 -27.07
N PHE A 401 -32.94 -19.72 -26.55
CA PHE A 401 -33.04 -20.21 -25.18
C PHE A 401 -31.67 -20.15 -24.46
N SER A 402 -31.12 -18.94 -24.33
CA SER A 402 -29.90 -18.73 -23.53
C SER A 402 -30.28 -18.43 -22.07
N PRO A 403 -29.95 -19.29 -21.08
CA PRO A 403 -30.14 -18.95 -19.67
C PRO A 403 -29.24 -17.76 -19.31
N SER A 404 -29.83 -16.74 -18.69
CA SER A 404 -29.22 -15.43 -18.45
C SER A 404 -28.29 -15.37 -17.22
N SER A 405 -27.95 -16.53 -16.63
CA SER A 405 -27.07 -16.61 -15.47
C SER A 405 -25.62 -16.86 -15.91
N PRO A 406 -24.62 -16.13 -15.37
CA PRO A 406 -23.22 -16.42 -15.63
C PRO A 406 -22.87 -17.82 -15.10
N LEU A 407 -22.10 -18.60 -15.88
CA LEU A 407 -21.59 -19.89 -15.41
C LEU A 407 -20.44 -19.61 -14.44
N TYR A 408 -20.58 -19.99 -13.18
CA TYR A 408 -19.49 -19.84 -12.21
C TYR A 408 -18.53 -21.03 -12.30
N VAL A 409 -17.23 -20.74 -12.37
CA VAL A 409 -16.17 -21.75 -12.41
C VAL A 409 -15.21 -21.48 -11.25
N THR A 410 -14.89 -22.49 -10.46
CA THR A 410 -13.78 -22.36 -9.50
C THR A 410 -12.47 -22.39 -10.26
N VAL A 411 -11.59 -21.44 -9.96
CA VAL A 411 -10.19 -21.42 -10.38
C VAL A 411 -9.34 -21.45 -9.11
N VAL A 412 -8.42 -22.39 -9.05
CA VAL A 412 -7.39 -22.45 -8.00
C VAL A 412 -6.09 -21.88 -8.52
N THR A 413 -5.36 -21.15 -7.69
CA THR A 413 -4.06 -20.58 -8.04
C THR A 413 -3.05 -20.97 -6.96
N ILE A 414 -1.92 -21.53 -7.38
CA ILE A 414 -0.70 -21.63 -6.56
C ILE A 414 0.25 -20.56 -7.08
N MET A 415 0.77 -19.73 -6.18
CA MET A 415 1.61 -18.59 -6.54
C MET A 415 2.84 -18.49 -5.63
N GLU A 416 3.89 -17.86 -6.15
CA GLU A 416 5.10 -17.55 -5.43
C GLU A 416 5.23 -16.03 -5.20
N LYS A 417 5.90 -15.65 -4.12
CA LYS A 417 6.32 -14.27 -3.80
C LYS A 417 7.84 -14.22 -3.79
N VAL A 418 8.44 -13.44 -4.68
CA VAL A 418 9.87 -13.15 -4.60
C VAL A 418 10.18 -12.26 -3.38
N PRO A 419 11.07 -12.67 -2.46
CA PRO A 419 11.47 -11.91 -1.27
C PRO A 419 12.35 -10.71 -1.62
N GLY A 420 12.51 -9.76 -0.69
CA GLY A 420 13.03 -8.43 -0.99
C GLY A 420 11.89 -7.54 -1.49
N PRO A 421 11.85 -7.14 -2.77
CA PRO A 421 12.78 -7.46 -3.87
C PRO A 421 14.03 -6.57 -3.86
N LEU A 422 15.01 -6.87 -4.71
CA LEU A 422 16.13 -5.97 -5.01
C LEU A 422 15.82 -5.01 -6.17
N SER A 423 14.89 -5.38 -7.06
CA SER A 423 14.33 -4.51 -8.09
C SER A 423 13.56 -3.35 -7.46
N GLU A 424 14.09 -2.14 -7.63
CA GLU A 424 13.45 -0.90 -7.24
C GLU A 424 13.16 0.00 -8.44
N GLY A 425 12.23 0.93 -8.26
CA GLY A 425 12.05 2.08 -9.14
C GLY A 425 11.59 3.30 -8.37
N SER A 426 10.61 4.02 -8.92
CA SER A 426 10.22 5.33 -8.41
C SER A 426 8.74 5.66 -8.64
N LEU A 427 8.28 6.64 -7.88
CA LEU A 427 6.99 7.31 -7.95
C LEU A 427 7.24 8.80 -8.19
N TRP A 428 6.47 9.41 -9.08
CA TRP A 428 6.56 10.83 -9.38
C TRP A 428 5.18 11.41 -9.73
N LEU A 429 5.05 12.73 -9.56
CA LEU A 429 3.87 13.47 -10.00
C LEU A 429 3.94 13.72 -11.51
N THR A 430 2.81 13.55 -12.20
CA THR A 430 2.61 14.02 -13.58
C THR A 430 1.90 15.37 -13.65
N SER A 431 1.36 15.83 -12.52
CA SER A 431 0.51 17.01 -12.39
C SER A 431 0.57 17.50 -10.94
N SER A 432 0.33 18.78 -10.71
CA SER A 432 0.14 19.36 -9.38
C SER A 432 -1.28 19.20 -8.84
N ASN A 433 -2.19 18.57 -9.61
CA ASN A 433 -3.54 18.24 -9.18
C ASN A 433 -3.53 17.08 -8.15
N PRO A 434 -4.00 17.29 -6.91
CA PRO A 434 -4.02 16.25 -5.87
C PRO A 434 -5.02 15.12 -6.14
N LEU A 435 -5.94 15.28 -7.11
CA LEU A 435 -6.92 14.26 -7.49
C LEU A 435 -6.41 13.31 -8.59
N GLU A 436 -5.26 13.61 -9.20
CA GLU A 436 -4.61 12.73 -10.18
C GLU A 436 -3.68 11.76 -9.45
N SER A 437 -3.73 10.48 -9.83
CA SER A 437 -2.83 9.47 -9.28
C SER A 437 -1.39 9.73 -9.74
N PRO A 438 -0.38 9.50 -8.88
CA PRO A 438 1.01 9.62 -9.28
C PRO A 438 1.37 8.48 -10.26
N SER A 439 2.37 8.72 -11.11
CA SER A 439 2.98 7.64 -11.89
C SER A 439 3.94 6.85 -11.02
N VAL A 440 3.93 5.52 -11.16
CA VAL A 440 4.81 4.61 -10.41
C VAL A 440 5.38 3.53 -11.32
N ARG A 441 6.64 3.17 -11.10
CA ARG A 441 7.34 2.09 -11.81
C ARG A 441 8.20 1.30 -10.82
N PHE A 442 8.01 -0.02 -10.77
CA PHE A 442 8.72 -0.93 -9.85
C PHE A 442 9.90 -1.69 -10.47
N ASN A 443 10.02 -1.69 -11.80
CA ASN A 443 11.07 -2.42 -12.54
C ASN A 443 11.15 -3.93 -12.18
N TYR A 444 10.00 -4.61 -12.11
CA TYR A 444 9.93 -6.05 -11.78
C TYR A 444 10.98 -6.88 -12.53
N LEU A 445 11.69 -7.75 -11.81
CA LEU A 445 12.67 -8.71 -12.33
C LEU A 445 13.84 -8.07 -13.13
N SER A 446 14.07 -6.76 -12.98
CA SER A 446 15.26 -6.07 -13.53
C SER A 446 16.58 -6.49 -12.87
N ARG A 447 16.51 -7.03 -11.64
CA ARG A 447 17.64 -7.63 -10.94
C ARG A 447 17.70 -9.12 -11.25
N ARG A 448 18.86 -9.61 -11.69
CA ARG A 448 19.09 -11.02 -12.03
C ARG A 448 18.83 -11.94 -10.83
N GLU A 449 19.11 -11.42 -9.64
CA GLU A 449 18.90 -12.11 -8.36
C GLU A 449 17.41 -12.38 -8.10
N ASP A 450 16.52 -11.42 -8.41
CA ASP A 450 15.08 -11.58 -8.26
C ASP A 450 14.47 -12.48 -9.35
N LEU A 451 15.04 -12.43 -10.57
CA LEU A 451 14.68 -13.39 -11.63
C LEU A 451 15.06 -14.83 -11.24
N ALA A 452 16.26 -15.06 -10.70
CA ALA A 452 16.70 -16.37 -10.23
C ALA A 452 15.85 -16.89 -9.06
N ARG A 453 15.41 -16.00 -8.15
CA ARG A 453 14.44 -16.32 -7.10
C ARG A 453 13.10 -16.76 -7.70
N CYS A 454 12.55 -16.01 -8.67
CA CYS A 454 11.32 -16.39 -9.37
C CYS A 454 11.44 -17.77 -10.05
N VAL A 455 12.54 -18.04 -10.77
CA VAL A 455 12.80 -19.35 -11.41
C VAL A 455 12.78 -20.48 -10.37
N THR A 456 13.44 -20.27 -9.22
CA THR A 456 13.47 -21.24 -8.11
C THR A 456 12.08 -21.42 -7.48
N GLY A 457 11.33 -20.33 -7.28
CA GLY A 457 9.96 -20.33 -6.77
C GLY A 457 8.99 -21.07 -7.70
N MET A 458 9.01 -20.77 -9.00
CA MET A 458 8.16 -21.40 -10.01
C MET A 458 8.50 -22.89 -10.22
N ARG A 459 9.78 -23.26 -10.15
CA ARG A 459 10.21 -24.67 -10.08
C ARG A 459 9.63 -25.38 -8.85
N ARG A 460 9.45 -24.68 -7.73
CA ARG A 460 8.82 -25.24 -6.52
C ARG A 460 7.29 -25.29 -6.61
N VAL A 461 6.64 -24.30 -7.23
CA VAL A 461 5.21 -24.37 -7.62
C VAL A 461 4.96 -25.60 -8.50
N ALA A 462 5.83 -25.86 -9.48
CA ALA A 462 5.74 -27.05 -10.34
C ALA A 462 5.85 -28.36 -9.53
N LYS A 463 6.80 -28.46 -8.59
CA LYS A 463 6.90 -29.61 -7.67
C LYS A 463 5.65 -29.81 -6.81
N VAL A 464 5.02 -28.72 -6.33
CA VAL A 464 3.73 -28.81 -5.60
C VAL A 464 2.64 -29.36 -6.51
N LEU A 465 2.56 -28.92 -7.78
CA LEU A 465 1.60 -29.44 -8.76
C LEU A 465 1.84 -30.92 -9.13
N GLU A 466 3.06 -31.42 -8.99
CA GLU A 466 3.39 -32.84 -9.19
C GLU A 466 3.23 -33.72 -7.94
N SER A 467 2.86 -33.14 -6.79
CA SER A 467 2.53 -33.93 -5.60
C SER A 467 1.32 -34.82 -5.85
N THR A 468 1.33 -36.00 -5.23
CA THR A 468 0.25 -37.01 -5.34
C THR A 468 -1.08 -36.45 -4.83
N THR A 469 -1.04 -35.57 -3.82
CA THR A 469 -2.24 -34.86 -3.34
C THR A 469 -2.91 -34.00 -4.41
N MET A 470 -2.17 -33.49 -5.41
CA MET A 470 -2.76 -32.64 -6.47
C MET A 470 -3.42 -33.42 -7.61
N ASP A 471 -3.20 -34.74 -7.70
CA ASP A 471 -3.76 -35.58 -8.77
C ASP A 471 -5.30 -35.60 -8.78
N VAL A 472 -5.92 -35.40 -7.62
CA VAL A 472 -7.39 -35.32 -7.47
C VAL A 472 -8.01 -34.14 -8.23
N PHE A 473 -7.22 -33.12 -8.56
CA PHE A 473 -7.66 -31.93 -9.31
C PHE A 473 -7.37 -32.02 -10.82
N ARG A 474 -6.66 -33.06 -11.27
CA ARG A 474 -6.39 -33.30 -12.70
C ARG A 474 -7.64 -33.81 -13.42
N SER A 475 -7.80 -33.40 -14.66
CA SER A 475 -8.90 -33.75 -15.55
C SER A 475 -8.46 -34.81 -16.56
N ALA A 476 -9.28 -35.82 -16.80
CA ALA A 476 -9.13 -36.68 -17.99
C ALA A 476 -9.56 -35.95 -19.28
N MET A 477 -10.48 -34.98 -19.14
CA MET A 477 -11.00 -34.18 -20.24
C MET A 477 -9.99 -33.08 -20.60
N GLY A 478 -9.37 -33.20 -21.77
CA GLY A 478 -8.46 -32.19 -22.34
C GLY A 478 -6.97 -32.55 -22.40
N SER A 479 -6.55 -33.79 -22.06
CA SER A 479 -5.19 -34.21 -22.39
C SER A 479 -5.01 -34.24 -23.90
N LEU A 480 -3.95 -33.59 -24.39
CA LEU A 480 -3.52 -33.64 -25.78
C LEU A 480 -2.67 -34.88 -26.08
N SER A 481 -2.33 -35.69 -25.06
CA SER A 481 -1.61 -36.93 -25.23
C SER A 481 -2.55 -38.07 -25.62
N GLN A 482 -2.11 -38.96 -26.52
CA GLN A 482 -2.88 -40.16 -26.91
C GLN A 482 -3.01 -41.18 -25.76
N ASP A 483 -2.23 -41.05 -24.68
CA ASP A 483 -2.37 -41.91 -23.50
C ASP A 483 -3.56 -41.44 -22.65
N SER A 484 -4.73 -42.02 -22.93
CA SER A 484 -6.01 -41.73 -22.29
C SER A 484 -6.03 -41.94 -20.76
N ARG A 485 -4.95 -42.46 -20.16
CA ARG A 485 -4.78 -42.57 -18.71
C ARG A 485 -4.17 -41.33 -18.05
N ARG A 486 -3.50 -40.45 -18.79
CA ARG A 486 -2.74 -39.33 -18.21
C ARG A 486 -3.62 -38.10 -18.01
N ARG A 487 -4.15 -37.94 -16.79
CA ARG A 487 -4.93 -36.75 -16.41
C ARG A 487 -4.04 -35.51 -16.34
N GLU A 488 -4.55 -34.37 -16.83
CA GLU A 488 -3.81 -33.11 -16.91
C GLU A 488 -4.54 -31.97 -16.20
N PHE A 489 -3.82 -30.92 -15.81
CA PHE A 489 -4.45 -29.72 -15.25
C PHE A 489 -5.00 -28.83 -16.36
N ARG A 490 -6.24 -28.36 -16.19
CA ARG A 490 -6.84 -27.37 -17.09
C ARG A 490 -6.33 -25.98 -16.74
N ILE A 491 -5.19 -25.60 -17.29
CA ILE A 491 -4.53 -24.32 -17.03
C ILE A 491 -5.39 -23.13 -17.49
N VAL A 492 -5.36 -22.04 -16.72
CA VAL A 492 -5.92 -20.74 -17.08
C VAL A 492 -4.79 -19.72 -17.23
N GLY A 493 -4.62 -19.20 -18.44
CA GLY A 493 -3.49 -18.32 -18.79
C GLY A 493 -2.29 -19.11 -19.32
N ALA A 494 -1.08 -18.61 -19.05
CA ALA A 494 0.16 -19.26 -19.48
C ALA A 494 0.42 -20.56 -18.69
N ALA A 495 0.85 -21.61 -19.39
CA ALA A 495 1.31 -22.85 -18.80
C ALA A 495 2.83 -22.80 -18.52
N LEU A 496 3.30 -23.65 -17.61
CA LEU A 496 4.73 -23.86 -17.38
C LEU A 496 5.41 -24.38 -18.66
N PRO A 497 6.70 -24.03 -18.90
CA PRO A 497 7.53 -24.71 -19.89
C PRO A 497 7.56 -26.23 -19.65
N VAL A 498 7.56 -27.03 -20.72
CA VAL A 498 7.56 -28.51 -20.62
C VAL A 498 8.81 -29.03 -19.90
N ASP A 499 9.93 -28.33 -20.08
CA ASP A 499 11.27 -28.62 -19.57
C ASP A 499 11.65 -27.80 -18.31
N TRP A 500 10.66 -27.30 -17.56
CA TRP A 500 10.83 -26.52 -16.32
C TRP A 500 11.80 -27.12 -15.29
N ARG A 501 11.99 -28.45 -15.31
CA ARG A 501 12.94 -29.16 -14.44
C ARG A 501 14.39 -28.74 -14.68
N THR A 502 14.75 -28.45 -15.93
CA THR A 502 16.14 -28.30 -16.39
C THR A 502 16.41 -27.00 -17.13
N ASN A 503 15.38 -26.33 -17.67
CA ASN A 503 15.54 -25.11 -18.46
C ASN A 503 15.23 -23.85 -17.62
N ASP A 504 16.26 -23.30 -16.99
CA ASP A 504 16.18 -22.04 -16.22
C ASP A 504 15.81 -20.84 -17.11
N THR A 505 16.24 -20.82 -18.38
CA THR A 505 15.95 -19.74 -19.32
C THR A 505 14.45 -19.68 -19.65
N ALA A 506 13.83 -20.81 -20.00
CA ALA A 506 12.40 -20.85 -20.30
C ALA A 506 11.53 -20.53 -19.06
N LEU A 507 11.97 -20.91 -17.86
CA LEU A 507 11.33 -20.45 -16.62
C LEU A 507 11.54 -18.95 -16.36
N GLY A 508 12.69 -18.39 -16.73
CA GLY A 508 12.97 -16.95 -16.65
C GLY A 508 12.05 -16.15 -17.58
N ASP A 509 11.88 -16.60 -18.82
CA ASP A 509 10.94 -16.01 -19.78
C ASP A 509 9.49 -16.10 -19.27
N PHE A 510 9.08 -17.27 -18.74
CA PHE A 510 7.78 -17.43 -18.08
C PHE A 510 7.61 -16.43 -16.92
N CYS A 511 8.64 -16.28 -16.06
CA CYS A 511 8.65 -15.32 -14.97
C CYS A 511 8.42 -13.88 -15.47
N GLN A 512 9.14 -13.45 -16.50
CA GLN A 512 9.00 -12.10 -17.07
C GLN A 512 7.65 -11.87 -17.76
N GLN A 513 7.12 -12.87 -18.46
CA GLN A 513 5.85 -12.75 -19.21
C GLN A 513 4.61 -12.81 -18.31
N THR A 514 4.70 -13.45 -17.14
CA THR A 514 3.54 -13.69 -16.25
C THR A 514 3.57 -12.89 -14.94
N VAL A 515 4.59 -12.06 -14.73
CA VAL A 515 4.75 -11.32 -13.47
C VAL A 515 3.57 -10.39 -13.21
N ALA A 516 3.08 -10.45 -11.98
CA ALA A 516 2.05 -9.58 -11.44
C ALA A 516 2.51 -8.97 -10.11
N THR A 517 1.76 -7.96 -9.65
CA THR A 517 1.84 -7.48 -8.27
C THR A 517 1.29 -8.52 -7.29
N LEU A 518 1.86 -8.60 -6.07
CA LEU A 518 1.23 -9.24 -4.90
C LEU A 518 0.51 -8.23 -3.98
N TRP A 519 0.44 -6.97 -4.40
CA TRP A 519 -0.10 -5.85 -3.62
C TRP A 519 0.65 -5.59 -2.30
N HIS A 520 1.93 -5.98 -2.22
CA HIS A 520 2.80 -5.78 -1.05
C HIS A 520 3.82 -4.66 -1.28
N TYR A 521 3.48 -3.69 -2.12
CA TYR A 521 4.33 -2.58 -2.51
C TYR A 521 4.68 -1.66 -1.32
N HIS A 522 5.95 -1.25 -1.26
CA HIS A 522 6.55 -0.53 -0.15
C HIS A 522 7.62 0.46 -0.66
N GLY A 523 8.16 1.27 0.23
CA GLY A 523 9.14 2.30 -0.12
C GLY A 523 8.52 3.62 -0.64
N GLY A 524 9.35 4.51 -1.17
CA GLY A 524 8.96 5.89 -1.53
C GLY A 524 9.17 6.93 -0.42
N CYS A 525 9.24 6.53 0.85
CA CYS A 525 9.62 7.39 1.99
C CYS A 525 10.60 6.66 2.92
N VAL A 526 11.53 5.90 2.33
CA VAL A 526 12.41 4.95 3.04
C VAL A 526 13.17 5.61 4.20
N ALA A 527 13.22 4.92 5.33
CA ALA A 527 13.98 5.38 6.50
C ALA A 527 15.50 5.43 6.24
N GLY A 528 16.17 6.44 6.80
CA GLY A 528 17.55 6.80 6.46
C GLY A 528 17.68 7.68 5.21
N SER A 529 16.68 7.68 4.33
CA SER A 529 16.63 8.49 3.09
C SER A 529 15.66 9.69 3.19
N VAL A 530 14.42 9.44 3.62
CA VAL A 530 13.35 10.46 3.73
C VAL A 530 12.96 10.74 5.17
N VAL A 531 13.00 9.71 6.04
CA VAL A 531 12.70 9.85 7.47
C VAL A 531 13.85 9.39 8.36
N ASP A 532 13.97 10.00 9.55
CA ASP A 532 14.90 9.60 10.61
C ASP A 532 14.47 8.30 11.32
N ARG A 533 15.30 7.82 12.26
CA ARG A 533 15.05 6.62 13.10
C ARG A 533 13.82 6.71 14.02
N ASP A 534 13.23 7.89 14.18
CA ASP A 534 11.98 8.15 14.89
C ASP A 534 10.85 8.52 13.91
N PHE A 535 11.03 8.20 12.62
CA PHE A 535 10.07 8.36 11.53
C PHE A 535 9.74 9.83 11.18
N ARG A 536 10.59 10.79 11.59
CA ARG A 536 10.42 12.23 11.28
C ARG A 536 11.01 12.57 9.91
N VAL A 537 10.29 13.35 9.12
CA VAL A 537 10.74 13.74 7.77
C VAL A 537 11.97 14.65 7.86
N PHE A 538 13.02 14.35 7.10
CA PHE A 538 14.22 15.18 7.09
C PHE A 538 13.93 16.61 6.64
N ARG A 539 14.68 17.57 7.21
CA ARG A 539 14.56 19.02 6.93
C ARG A 539 13.20 19.65 7.29
N VAL A 540 12.24 18.90 7.87
CA VAL A 540 10.91 19.40 8.27
C VAL A 540 10.62 19.10 9.74
N ARG A 541 10.25 20.12 10.53
CA ARG A 541 9.81 19.91 11.92
C ARG A 541 8.34 19.49 11.99
N ALA A 542 8.02 18.66 12.98
CA ALA A 542 6.65 18.27 13.34
C ALA A 542 5.88 17.50 12.26
N LEU A 543 6.61 16.78 11.40
CA LEU A 543 6.07 15.91 10.37
C LEU A 543 6.72 14.51 10.48
N ARG A 544 5.89 13.45 10.43
CA ARG A 544 6.33 12.05 10.38
C ARG A 544 5.66 11.30 9.24
N VAL A 545 6.24 10.17 8.82
CA VAL A 545 5.59 9.18 7.94
C VAL A 545 5.62 7.83 8.64
N VAL A 546 4.47 7.18 8.80
CA VAL A 546 4.32 5.91 9.53
C VAL A 546 3.35 5.02 8.75
N ASP A 547 3.87 4.36 7.71
CA ASP A 547 3.20 3.33 6.92
C ASP A 547 4.24 2.53 6.08
N GLY A 548 3.76 1.66 5.17
CA GLY A 548 4.59 0.83 4.29
C GLY A 548 5.61 1.59 3.43
N SER A 549 5.49 2.90 3.26
CA SER A 549 6.44 3.72 2.49
C SER A 549 7.85 3.79 3.09
N THR A 550 7.98 3.48 4.39
CA THR A 550 9.23 3.65 5.14
C THR A 550 10.16 2.43 5.09
N PHE A 551 9.68 1.31 4.56
CA PHE A 551 10.42 0.05 4.42
C PHE A 551 11.22 0.00 3.12
N ARG A 552 12.48 -0.48 3.19
CA ARG A 552 13.29 -0.89 2.02
C ARG A 552 13.08 -2.35 1.64
N GLU A 553 12.68 -3.19 2.60
CA GLU A 553 12.47 -4.63 2.40
C GLU A 553 11.09 -5.02 2.96
N THR A 554 10.41 -5.95 2.29
CA THR A 554 9.09 -6.44 2.69
C THR A 554 9.17 -7.16 4.06
N PRO A 555 8.38 -6.77 5.08
CA PRO A 555 8.39 -7.47 6.36
C PRO A 555 7.62 -8.80 6.26
N GLY A 556 8.34 -9.88 5.95
CA GLY A 556 7.82 -11.26 5.89
C GLY A 556 6.92 -11.55 4.68
N THR A 557 6.06 -12.57 4.80
CA THR A 557 5.17 -12.99 3.70
C THR A 557 4.09 -11.95 3.42
N ASN A 558 3.37 -11.49 4.45
CA ASN A 558 2.25 -10.57 4.33
C ASN A 558 2.43 -9.40 5.31
N PRO A 559 2.69 -8.16 4.83
CA PRO A 559 3.24 -7.10 5.68
C PRO A 559 2.22 -6.45 6.63
N GLN A 560 0.93 -6.78 6.55
CA GLN A 560 -0.14 -6.06 7.26
C GLN A 560 0.03 -6.06 8.78
N ALA A 561 0.46 -7.19 9.38
CA ALA A 561 0.66 -7.31 10.81
C ALA A 561 1.69 -6.29 11.31
N THR A 562 2.82 -6.22 10.60
CA THR A 562 3.95 -5.36 10.89
C THR A 562 3.62 -3.88 10.72
N ILE A 563 2.84 -3.52 9.70
CA ILE A 563 2.38 -2.15 9.49
C ILE A 563 1.41 -1.71 10.61
N MET A 564 0.48 -2.59 11.02
CA MET A 564 -0.44 -2.32 12.14
C MET A 564 0.30 -2.20 13.48
N MET A 565 1.25 -3.11 13.74
CA MET A 565 2.15 -3.08 14.91
C MET A 565 2.93 -1.76 14.95
N MET A 566 3.54 -1.36 13.83
CA MET A 566 4.35 -0.14 13.73
C MET A 566 3.53 1.12 14.05
N GLY A 567 2.28 1.20 13.59
CA GLY A 567 1.38 2.31 13.92
C GLY A 567 1.17 2.47 15.43
N ARG A 568 0.99 1.37 16.15
CA ARG A 568 0.91 1.37 17.62
C ARG A 568 2.26 1.69 18.28
N TYR A 569 3.33 1.04 17.83
CA TYR A 569 4.68 1.19 18.36
C TYR A 569 5.14 2.66 18.34
N ILE A 570 5.00 3.34 17.18
CA ILE A 570 5.34 4.76 17.06
C ILE A 570 4.38 5.65 17.85
N GLY A 571 3.08 5.30 17.90
CA GLY A 571 2.11 5.99 18.76
C GLY A 571 2.52 5.98 20.24
N GLN A 572 3.01 4.85 20.75
CA GLN A 572 3.50 4.72 22.12
C GLN A 572 4.80 5.50 22.33
N LYS A 573 5.81 5.36 21.46
CA LYS A 573 7.04 6.19 21.51
C LYS A 573 6.73 7.69 21.54
N MET A 574 5.76 8.16 20.75
CA MET A 574 5.35 9.56 20.72
C MET A 574 4.67 10.01 22.02
N ILE A 575 3.89 9.13 22.68
CA ILE A 575 3.32 9.40 24.01
C ILE A 575 4.45 9.57 25.04
N ASP A 576 5.42 8.64 25.05
CA ASP A 576 6.52 8.64 26.01
C ASP A 576 7.45 9.85 25.80
N GLU A 577 7.81 10.17 24.55
CA GLU A 577 8.51 11.42 24.18
C GLU A 577 7.83 12.67 24.75
N ARG A 578 6.48 12.70 24.78
CA ARG A 578 5.71 13.83 25.31
C ARG A 578 5.65 13.84 26.84
N HIS A 579 5.62 12.68 27.49
CA HIS A 579 5.68 12.60 28.95
C HIS A 579 7.04 13.05 29.48
N SER A 580 8.15 12.55 28.91
CA SER A 580 9.51 12.96 29.32
C SER A 580 9.74 14.47 29.12
N ARG A 581 9.29 15.04 27.99
CA ARG A 581 9.38 16.50 27.76
C ARG A 581 8.53 17.33 28.73
N ARG A 582 7.47 16.77 29.32
CA ARG A 582 6.69 17.44 30.37
C ARG A 582 7.41 17.38 31.72
N GLN A 583 7.90 16.21 32.10
CA GLN A 583 8.66 16.01 33.35
C GLN A 583 9.89 16.94 33.42
N VAL A 584 10.66 17.04 32.33
CA VAL A 584 11.83 17.93 32.26
C VAL A 584 11.45 19.40 32.42
N ARG A 585 10.31 19.84 31.87
CA ARG A 585 9.85 21.23 32.06
C ARG A 585 9.40 21.50 33.48
N THR A 586 8.67 20.57 34.09
CA THR A 586 8.26 20.71 35.50
C THR A 586 9.46 20.70 36.45
N SER A 587 10.51 19.91 36.18
CA SER A 587 11.71 19.92 37.02
C SER A 587 12.52 21.22 36.88
N THR A 588 12.68 21.76 35.66
CA THR A 588 13.34 23.06 35.47
C THR A 588 12.57 24.23 36.05
N ASP A 589 11.23 24.19 36.02
CA ASP A 589 10.39 25.23 36.63
C ASP A 589 10.42 25.12 38.17
N SER A 590 10.57 23.92 38.75
CA SER A 590 10.80 23.78 40.19
C SER A 590 12.21 24.20 40.64
N SER A 591 13.25 23.95 39.84
CA SER A 591 14.64 24.31 40.16
C SER A 591 15.01 25.75 39.80
N SER A 592 14.04 26.57 39.38
CA SER A 592 14.20 28.01 39.14
C SER A 592 13.30 28.88 40.04
N ASN A 593 12.49 28.23 40.88
CA ASN A 593 11.73 28.84 41.98
C ASN A 593 12.29 28.42 43.37
N ALA A 594 13.40 27.70 43.38
CA ALA A 594 14.25 27.39 44.54
C ALA A 594 15.63 28.01 44.32
#